data_AF-A0A2W4Z3G5-F1
#
_entry.id   AF-A0A2W4Z3G5-F1
#
_cell.length_a   1.000
_cell.length_b   1.000
_cell.length_c   1.000
_cell.angle_alpha   90.00
_cell.angle_beta   90.00
_cell.angle_gamma   90.00
#
_symmetry.space_group_name_H-M   'P 1'
#
loop_
_entity.id
_entity.type
_entity.pdbx_description
1 polymer ?
#
loop_
_entity_poly.entity_id
_entity_poly.type
_entity_poly.pdbx_seq_one_letter_code
_entity_poly.pdbx_strand_id
1 'polypeptide(L)'
;MAAIELSAIAHKTVEDIPYQHLHIRITAANGIIAPSDLKEIVLPPDIIWSQGVVIEGKAPTWLYAYLVHACHIAAWVATFDPRLGQD
;
A
#
# COMPACT_ATOMS: atom_id res chain seq x y z
N MET A 1 17.06 0.68 10.33
CA MET A 1 15.78 1.25 9.83
C MET A 1 15.38 0.42 8.64
N ALA A 2 14.10 0.02 8.54
CA ALA A 2 13.62 -0.75 7.40
C ALA A 2 13.70 0.10 6.13
N ALA A 3 14.04 -0.50 4.98
CA ALA A 3 14.19 0.20 3.70
C ALA A 3 12.85 0.57 3.04
N ILE A 4 11.76 -0.04 3.53
CA ILE A 4 10.39 0.12 3.07
C ILE A 4 9.56 0.39 4.32
N GLU A 5 8.81 1.49 4.29
CA GLU A 5 7.84 1.82 5.33
C GLU A 5 6.45 1.89 4.73
N LEU A 6 5.47 1.45 5.52
CA LEU A 6 4.07 1.42 5.16
C LEU A 6 3.25 2.21 6.19
N SER A 7 2.24 2.93 5.72
CA SER A 7 1.24 3.56 6.59
C SER A 7 -0.16 3.38 6.03
N ALA A 8 -1.12 3.08 6.90
CA ALA A 8 -2.53 3.06 6.55
C ALA A 8 -3.11 4.47 6.69
N ILE A 9 -3.90 4.91 5.71
CA ILE A 9 -4.55 6.22 5.68
C ILE A 9 -6.03 5.98 5.41
N ALA A 10 -6.91 6.51 6.26
CA ALA A 10 -8.35 6.37 6.08
C ALA A 10 -8.86 7.29 4.96
N HIS A 11 -9.73 6.76 4.11
CA HIS A 11 -10.35 7.46 2.99
C HIS A 11 -11.85 7.10 2.89
N LYS A 12 -12.55 7.86 2.04
CA LYS A 12 -13.96 7.60 1.71
C LYS A 12 -14.22 7.83 0.23
N THR A 13 -15.09 7.02 -0.37
CA THR A 13 -15.53 7.24 -1.75
C THR A 13 -16.44 8.48 -1.84
N VAL A 14 -16.82 8.87 -3.06
CA VAL A 14 -17.80 9.96 -3.26
C VAL A 14 -19.17 9.64 -2.66
N GLU A 15 -19.48 8.36 -2.46
CA GLU A 15 -20.67 7.86 -1.75
C GLU A 15 -20.46 7.66 -0.24
N ASP A 16 -19.41 8.23 0.35
CA ASP A 16 -19.05 8.13 1.78
C ASP A 16 -18.73 6.70 2.27
N ILE A 17 -18.46 5.76 1.36
CA ILE A 17 -18.08 4.39 1.72
C ILE A 17 -16.62 4.39 2.22
N PRO A 18 -16.34 3.90 3.44
CA PRO A 18 -15.00 3.91 3.99
C PRO A 18 -14.10 2.88 3.31
N TYR A 19 -12.88 3.31 3.00
CA TYR A 19 -11.79 2.47 2.53
C TYR A 19 -10.47 3.05 3.02
N GLN A 20 -9.35 2.43 2.67
CA GLN A 20 -8.05 2.90 3.15
C GLN A 20 -6.97 2.80 2.07
N HIS A 21 -6.03 3.74 2.11
CA HIS A 21 -4.81 3.68 1.34
C HIS A 21 -3.71 3.02 2.17
N LEU A 22 -2.97 2.09 1.57
CA LEU A 22 -1.70 1.59 2.07
C LEU A 22 -0.59 2.33 1.33
N HIS A 23 -0.02 3.34 1.99
CA HIS A 23 1.00 4.19 1.40
C HIS A 23 2.39 3.58 1.56
N ILE A 24 3.11 3.43 0.44
CA ILE A 24 4.48 2.93 0.38
C ILE A 24 5.46 4.10 0.38
N ARG A 25 6.42 4.07 1.31
CA ARG A 25 7.56 4.99 1.34
C ARG A 25 8.88 4.22 1.28
N ILE A 26 9.69 4.50 0.27
CA ILE A 26 11.06 3.97 0.17
C ILE A 26 12.00 4.88 0.96
N THR A 27 12.65 4.32 1.97
CA THR A 27 13.51 5.05 2.93
C THR A 27 14.98 4.69 2.80
N ALA A 28 15.32 3.72 1.95
CA ALA A 28 16.70 3.43 1.59
C ALA A 28 17.42 4.70 1.13
N ALA A 29 18.63 4.95 1.63
CA ALA A 29 19.35 6.21 1.41
C ALA A 29 19.63 6.53 -0.07
N ASN A 30 19.77 5.50 -0.90
CA ASN A 30 19.95 5.62 -2.35
C ASN A 30 18.65 5.41 -3.15
N GLY A 31 17.51 5.22 -2.47
CA GLY A 31 16.21 4.92 -3.08
C GLY A 31 16.12 3.53 -3.72
N ILE A 32 17.13 2.67 -3.53
CA ILE A 32 17.18 1.32 -4.11
C ILE A 32 16.78 0.32 -3.04
N ILE A 33 15.84 -0.55 -3.40
CA ILE A 33 15.41 -1.70 -2.60
C ILE A 33 15.65 -2.99 -3.39
N ALA A 34 15.86 -4.07 -2.67
CA ALA A 34 16.04 -5.41 -3.21
C ALA A 34 14.89 -6.34 -2.76
N PRO A 35 14.62 -7.44 -3.49
CA PRO A 35 13.61 -8.41 -3.08
C PRO A 35 13.83 -9.00 -1.67
N SER A 36 15.07 -9.03 -1.18
CA SER A 36 15.39 -9.46 0.19
C SER A 36 14.74 -8.59 1.26
N ASP A 37 14.50 -7.30 0.95
CA ASP A 37 13.94 -6.33 1.90
C ASP A 37 12.46 -6.60 2.20
N LEU A 38 11.79 -7.42 1.37
CA LEU A 38 10.40 -7.83 1.59
C LEU A 38 10.20 -8.55 2.93
N LYS A 39 11.23 -9.25 3.42
CA LYS A 39 11.20 -10.01 4.68
C LYS A 39 11.03 -9.13 5.92
N GLU A 40 11.42 -7.86 5.81
CA GLU A 40 11.38 -6.90 6.90
C GLU A 40 10.10 -6.05 6.87
N ILE A 41 9.24 -6.25 5.87
CA ILE A 41 7.99 -5.51 5.76
C ILE A 41 7.02 -5.96 6.85
N VAL A 42 6.55 -4.99 7.62
CA VAL A 42 5.45 -5.15 8.57
C VAL A 42 4.27 -4.33 8.09
N LEU A 43 3.11 -4.97 7.97
CA LEU A 43 1.87 -4.26 7.64
C LEU A 43 1.44 -3.39 8.83
N PRO A 44 0.92 -2.18 8.60
CA PRO A 44 0.40 -1.33 9.67
C PRO A 44 -0.65 -2.07 10.51
N PRO A 45 -0.55 -2.04 11.86
CA PRO A 45 -1.44 -2.80 12.75
C PRO A 45 -2.88 -2.26 12.78
N ASP A 46 -3.08 -1.06 12.26
CA ASP A 46 -4.34 -0.30 12.21
C ASP A 46 -5.12 -0.49 10.89
N ILE A 47 -4.68 -1.39 10.01
CA ILE A 47 -5.45 -1.77 8.82
C ILE A 47 -6.79 -2.41 9.24
N ILE A 48 -7.88 -1.89 8.69
CA ILE A 48 -9.24 -2.42 8.84
C ILE A 48 -9.54 -3.39 7.68
N TRP A 49 -9.36 -4.68 7.93
CA TRP A 49 -9.52 -5.72 6.89
C TRP A 49 -10.95 -5.89 6.35
N SER A 50 -11.97 -5.38 7.06
CA SER A 50 -13.34 -5.34 6.53
C SER A 50 -13.58 -4.26 5.48
N GLN A 51 -12.59 -3.39 5.23
CA GLN A 51 -12.63 -2.35 4.21
C GLN A 51 -11.76 -2.71 3.00
N GLY A 52 -11.91 -1.95 1.93
CA GLY A 52 -11.03 -2.02 0.77
C GLY A 52 -9.67 -1.38 1.03
N VAL A 53 -8.62 -1.93 0.41
CA VAL A 53 -7.25 -1.41 0.51
C VAL A 53 -6.77 -0.98 -0.88
N VAL A 54 -6.39 0.30 -1.01
CA VAL A 54 -5.72 0.84 -2.20
C VAL A 54 -4.22 0.96 -1.91
N ILE A 55 -3.39 0.25 -2.65
CA ILE A 55 -1.93 0.35 -2.52
C ILE A 55 -1.42 1.52 -3.37
N GLU A 56 -0.66 2.43 -2.78
CA GLU A 56 -0.11 3.60 -3.45
C GLU A 56 1.34 3.89 -3.06
N GLY A 57 2.01 4.76 -3.82
CA GLY A 57 3.39 5.18 -3.58
C GLY A 57 4.34 4.79 -4.71
N LYS A 58 5.55 5.35 -4.73
CA LYS A 58 6.53 5.03 -5.78
C LYS A 58 7.26 3.75 -5.41
N ALA A 59 6.98 2.66 -6.12
CA ALA A 59 7.59 1.36 -5.86
C ALA A 59 7.71 0.50 -7.14
N PRO A 60 8.66 -0.45 -7.17
CA PRO A 60 8.72 -1.46 -8.22
C PRO A 60 7.48 -2.37 -8.24
N THR A 61 7.14 -2.89 -9.42
CA THR A 61 5.98 -3.77 -9.63
C THR A 61 5.96 -4.99 -8.70
N TRP A 62 7.12 -5.56 -8.38
CA TRP A 62 7.19 -6.73 -7.49
C TRP A 62 6.80 -6.40 -6.05
N LEU A 63 7.01 -5.18 -5.57
CA LEU A 63 6.58 -4.76 -4.25
C LEU A 63 5.05 -4.60 -4.22
N TYR A 64 4.48 -4.02 -5.28
CA TYR A 64 3.03 -4.00 -5.47
C TYR A 64 2.43 -5.41 -5.46
N ALA A 65 2.98 -6.35 -6.24
CA ALA A 65 2.48 -7.73 -6.29
C ALA A 65 2.56 -8.42 -4.92
N TYR A 66 3.66 -8.22 -4.19
CA TYR A 66 3.81 -8.71 -2.81
C TYR A 66 2.73 -8.15 -1.89
N LEU A 67 2.51 -6.83 -1.90
CA LEU A 67 1.53 -6.17 -1.04
C LEU A 67 0.09 -6.51 -1.41
N VAL A 68 -0.21 -6.71 -2.70
CA VAL A 68 -1.52 -7.20 -3.15
C VAL A 68 -1.82 -8.55 -2.51
N HIS A 69 -0.86 -9.47 -2.49
CA HIS A 69 -1.01 -10.75 -1.80
C HIS A 69 -1.10 -10.60 -0.28
N ALA A 70 -0.25 -9.75 0.32
CA ALA A 70 -0.26 -9.51 1.76
C ALA A 70 -1.61 -8.95 2.25
N CYS A 71 -2.30 -8.18 1.41
CA CYS A 71 -3.60 -7.58 1.70
C CYS A 71 -4.80 -8.40 1.21
N HIS A 72 -4.63 -9.65 0.75
CA HIS A 72 -5.70 -10.42 0.09
C HIS A 72 -6.95 -10.68 0.95
N ILE A 73 -6.86 -10.56 2.28
CA ILE A 73 -8.00 -10.73 3.19
C ILE A 73 -8.88 -9.47 3.29
N ALA A 74 -8.46 -8.35 2.71
CA ALA A 74 -9.27 -7.15 2.63
C ALA A 74 -10.55 -7.41 1.82
N ALA A 75 -11.58 -6.58 2.02
CA ALA A 75 -12.83 -6.70 1.25
C ALA A 75 -12.60 -6.65 -0.27
N TRP A 76 -11.63 -5.84 -0.70
CA TRP A 76 -11.04 -5.81 -2.03
C TRP A 76 -9.66 -5.15 -1.98
N VAL A 77 -8.83 -5.38 -3.00
CA VAL A 77 -7.51 -4.76 -3.14
C VAL A 77 -7.41 -4.08 -4.50
N ALA A 78 -6.88 -2.85 -4.52
CA ALA A 78 -6.63 -2.10 -5.74
C ALA A 78 -5.24 -1.45 -5.70
N THR A 79 -4.74 -1.04 -6.87
CA THR A 79 -3.50 -0.26 -7.00
C THR A 79 -3.82 1.12 -7.54
N PHE A 80 -3.35 2.17 -6.86
CA PHE A 80 -3.56 3.54 -7.29
C PHE A 80 -2.79 3.83 -8.59
N ASP A 81 -3.48 4.41 -9.57
CA ASP A 81 -2.88 4.96 -10.78
C ASP A 81 -3.24 6.45 -10.87
N PRO A 82 -2.26 7.36 -10.76
CA PRO A 82 -2.52 8.81 -10.75
C PRO A 82 -3.15 9.32 -12.06
N ARG A 83 -3.15 8.53 -13.13
CA ARG A 83 -3.75 8.90 -14.42
C ARG A 83 -5.25 8.61 -14.49
N LEU A 84 -5.79 7.85 -13.54
CA LEU A 84 -7.19 7.43 -13.52
C LEU A 84 -8.07 8.29 -12.59
N GLY A 85 -7.49 9.27 -11.89
CA GLY A 85 -8.25 10.26 -11.11
C GLY A 85 -8.84 11.33 -12.03
N GLN A 86 -10.11 11.67 -11.85
CA GLN A 86 -10.73 12.83 -12.51
C GLN A 86 -10.41 14.11 -11.72
N ASP A 87 -10.20 15.22 -12.45
CA ASP A 87 -10.07 16.58 -11.91
C ASP A 87 -11.28 16.99 -11.06
#